data_AF-X1KSD3-F1
#
_entry.id   AF-X1KSD3-F1
#
_cell.length_a   1.000
_cell.length_b   1.000
_cell.length_c   1.000
_cell.angle_alpha   90.00
_cell.angle_beta   90.00
_cell.angle_gamma   90.00
#
_symmetry.space_group_name_H-M   'P 1'
#
loop_
_entity.id
_entity.type
_entity.pdbx_description
1 polymer ?
#
loop_
_entity_poly.entity_id
_entity_poly.type
_entity_poly.pdbx_seq_one_letter_code
_entity_poly.pdbx_strand_id
1 'polypeptide(L)'
;GVGGQGIVRVSTIIGEAAMKKGLNVVMSELHGMAERGGIITTEVKLGDASSALIQDGSADLLFAMEPVEALRSLEKVGPNTSAIVNSAPIIPFTVSLGIDTYPEISQIITELQIQD
;
A
#
# COMPACT_ATOMS: atom_id res chain seq x y z
N GLY A 1 -2.26 3.08 2.74
CA GLY A 1 -1.80 4.49 2.73
C GLY A 1 -2.90 5.36 3.31
N VAL A 2 -2.70 6.67 3.48
CA VAL A 2 -3.72 7.56 4.10
C VAL A 2 -4.45 8.41 3.06
N GLY A 3 -5.73 8.69 3.33
CA GLY A 3 -6.55 9.59 2.51
C GLY A 3 -5.87 10.92 2.19
N GLY A 4 -6.00 11.38 0.94
CA GLY A 4 -5.40 12.63 0.45
C GLY A 4 -3.99 12.51 -0.14
N GLN A 5 -3.32 11.36 -0.02
CA GLN A 5 -1.98 11.14 -0.58
C GLN A 5 -1.97 10.83 -2.09
N GLY A 6 -3.13 10.64 -2.72
CA GLY A 6 -3.24 10.35 -4.15
C GLY A 6 -3.06 8.88 -4.53
N ILE A 7 -3.25 7.94 -3.60
CA ILE A 7 -3.09 6.48 -3.81
C ILE A 7 -3.93 5.99 -5.01
N VAL A 8 -5.22 6.36 -5.05
CA VAL A 8 -6.14 6.07 -6.16
C VAL A 8 -5.65 6.64 -7.49
N ARG A 9 -5.04 7.82 -7.44
CA ARG A 9 -4.54 8.49 -8.64
C ARG A 9 -3.32 7.77 -9.18
N VAL A 10 -2.42 7.32 -8.30
CA VAL A 10 -1.25 6.51 -8.68
C VAL A 10 -1.68 5.21 -9.35
N SER A 11 -2.61 4.45 -8.75
CA SER A 11 -3.11 3.20 -9.34
C SER A 11 -3.77 3.42 -10.70
N THR A 12 -4.56 4.49 -10.84
CA THR A 12 -5.18 4.88 -12.10
C THR A 12 -4.13 5.20 -13.17
N ILE A 13 -3.12 6.01 -12.85
CA ILE A 13 -2.05 6.39 -13.81
C ILE A 13 -1.28 5.14 -14.28
N ILE A 14 -0.96 4.22 -13.36
CA ILE A 14 -0.27 2.97 -13.69
C ILE A 14 -1.15 2.11 -14.60
N GLY A 15 -2.42 1.94 -14.26
CA GLY A 15 -3.38 1.18 -15.06
C GLY A 15 -3.55 1.76 -16.47
N GLU A 16 -3.75 3.06 -16.59
CA GLU A 16 -3.84 3.74 -17.89
C GLU A 16 -2.56 3.57 -18.74
N ALA A 17 -1.39 3.68 -18.12
CA ALA A 17 -0.12 3.47 -18.81
C ALA A 17 0.04 2.02 -19.30
N ALA A 18 -0.38 1.04 -18.50
CA ALA A 18 -0.35 -0.37 -18.87
C ALA A 18 -1.35 -0.69 -20.00
N MET A 19 -2.58 -0.16 -19.93
CA MET A 19 -3.57 -0.29 -21.01
C MET A 19 -3.07 0.31 -22.32
N LYS A 20 -2.39 1.48 -22.28
CA LYS A 20 -1.76 2.09 -23.46
C LYS A 20 -0.66 1.22 -24.08
N LYS A 21 -0.06 0.30 -23.32
CA LYS A 21 0.89 -0.71 -23.81
C LYS A 21 0.21 -2.02 -24.28
N GLY A 22 -1.12 -2.09 -24.27
CA GLY A 22 -1.88 -3.26 -24.67
C GLY A 22 -1.94 -4.36 -23.61
N LEU A 23 -1.62 -4.05 -22.35
CA LEU A 23 -1.76 -4.99 -21.24
C LEU A 23 -3.18 -4.95 -20.67
N ASN A 24 -3.71 -6.10 -20.29
CA ASN A 24 -4.91 -6.17 -19.47
C ASN A 24 -4.62 -5.67 -18.05
N VAL A 25 -5.61 -5.04 -17.41
CA VAL A 25 -5.48 -4.42 -16.09
C VAL A 25 -6.70 -4.78 -15.27
N VAL A 26 -6.47 -5.34 -14.08
CA VAL A 26 -7.52 -5.57 -13.09
C VAL A 26 -7.09 -4.90 -11.79
N MET A 27 -7.99 -4.09 -11.21
CA MET A 27 -7.71 -3.34 -10.01
C MET A 27 -8.83 -3.51 -8.98
N SER A 28 -8.44 -3.53 -7.71
CA SER A 28 -9.33 -3.44 -6.56
C SER A 28 -9.00 -2.19 -5.77
N GLU A 29 -10.03 -1.59 -5.18
CA GLU A 29 -9.87 -0.46 -4.29
C GLU A 29 -10.65 -0.71 -3.01
N LEU A 30 -9.90 -0.78 -1.91
CA LEU A 30 -10.44 -0.92 -0.57
C LEU A 30 -10.35 0.45 0.10
N HIS A 31 -11.48 1.15 0.08
CA HIS A 31 -11.65 2.40 0.81
C HIS A 31 -12.17 2.10 2.21
N GLY A 32 -11.40 2.46 3.24
CA GLY A 32 -11.95 2.66 4.59
C GLY A 32 -12.74 3.98 4.66
N MET A 33 -12.97 4.49 5.87
CA MET A 33 -13.49 5.86 6.10
C MET A 33 -12.44 6.94 5.73
N ALA A 34 -11.92 6.89 4.50
CA ALA A 34 -10.74 7.60 4.03
C ALA A 34 -10.87 9.14 4.01
N GLU A 35 -12.09 9.67 4.03
CA GLU A 35 -12.35 11.12 4.07
C GLU A 35 -11.94 11.80 5.39
N ARG A 36 -11.62 11.04 6.45
CA ARG A 36 -11.16 11.56 7.75
C ARG A 36 -9.83 10.97 8.21
N GLY A 37 -8.86 10.86 7.30
CA GLY A 37 -7.54 10.27 7.61
C GLY A 37 -7.59 8.75 7.73
N GLY A 38 -8.60 8.12 7.13
CA GLY A 38 -8.71 6.67 7.04
C GLY A 38 -7.73 6.07 6.03
N ILE A 39 -7.70 4.75 6.06
CA ILE A 39 -6.84 3.91 5.23
C ILE A 39 -7.41 3.80 3.82
N ILE A 40 -6.52 3.92 2.83
CA ILE A 40 -6.77 3.59 1.42
C ILE A 40 -5.74 2.55 0.98
N THR A 41 -6.23 1.44 0.43
CA THR A 41 -5.41 0.42 -0.21
C THR A 41 -5.95 0.13 -1.60
N THR A 42 -5.06 0.12 -2.59
CA THR A 42 -5.38 -0.27 -3.96
C THR A 42 -4.50 -1.44 -4.35
N GLU A 43 -5.09 -2.44 -4.99
CA GLU A 43 -4.37 -3.58 -5.55
C GLU A 43 -4.48 -3.53 -7.08
N VAL A 44 -3.35 -3.66 -7.78
CA VAL A 44 -3.29 -3.52 -9.24
C VAL A 44 -2.54 -4.71 -9.81
N LYS A 45 -3.17 -5.42 -10.75
CA LYS A 45 -2.55 -6.49 -11.53
C LYS A 45 -2.55 -6.14 -13.01
N LEU A 46 -1.41 -6.37 -13.66
CA LEU A 46 -1.14 -6.03 -15.05
C LEU A 46 -0.81 -7.32 -15.83
N GLY A 47 -1.35 -7.47 -17.04
CA GLY A 47 -1.15 -8.66 -17.87
C GLY A 47 -2.25 -9.70 -17.69
N ASP A 48 -1.87 -10.97 -17.57
CA ASP A 48 -2.79 -12.12 -17.52
C ASP A 48 -3.48 -12.25 -16.15
N ALA A 49 -4.34 -11.27 -15.83
CA ALA A 49 -5.07 -11.18 -14.57
C ALA A 49 -6.57 -11.33 -14.79
N SER A 50 -7.20 -12.24 -14.03
CA SER A 50 -8.65 -12.52 -14.09
C SER A 50 -9.41 -12.18 -12.79
N SER A 51 -8.68 -11.84 -11.72
CA SER A 51 -9.22 -11.46 -10.41
C SER A 51 -8.61 -10.12 -9.99
N ALA A 52 -9.28 -9.34 -9.14
CA ALA A 52 -8.78 -8.05 -8.69
C ALA A 52 -7.83 -8.16 -7.49
N LEU A 53 -7.98 -9.20 -6.65
CA LEU A 53 -7.21 -9.33 -5.43
C LEU A 53 -5.84 -9.99 -5.66
N ILE A 54 -4.81 -9.45 -5.04
CA ILE A 54 -3.47 -10.02 -4.94
C ILE A 54 -3.50 -11.09 -3.86
N GLN A 55 -2.95 -12.26 -4.18
CA GLN A 55 -2.82 -13.35 -3.24
C GLN A 55 -1.73 -13.02 -2.21
N ASP A 56 -1.91 -13.49 -0.99
CA ASP A 56 -0.93 -13.30 0.07
C ASP A 56 0.43 -13.91 -0.34
N GLY A 57 1.51 -13.20 0.00
CA GLY A 57 2.87 -13.58 -0.38
C GLY A 57 3.21 -13.51 -1.86
N SER A 58 2.38 -12.87 -2.70
CA SER A 58 2.54 -12.88 -4.17
C SER A 58 2.70 -11.51 -4.82
N ALA A 59 2.75 -10.42 -4.06
CA ALA A 59 2.94 -9.10 -4.64
C ALA A 59 4.33 -8.99 -5.28
N ASP A 60 4.42 -8.49 -6.51
CA ASP A 60 5.73 -8.15 -7.10
C ASP A 60 6.29 -6.85 -6.53
N LEU A 61 5.40 -5.91 -6.17
CA LEU A 61 5.74 -4.59 -5.66
C LEU A 61 4.78 -4.15 -4.54
N LEU A 62 5.34 -3.77 -3.40
CA LEU A 62 4.65 -2.99 -2.37
C LEU A 62 4.98 -1.51 -2.55
N PHE A 63 3.96 -0.67 -2.78
CA PHE A 63 4.10 0.79 -2.84
C PHE A 63 3.30 1.44 -1.71
N ALA A 64 3.99 1.96 -0.70
CA ALA A 64 3.36 2.55 0.47
C ALA A 64 3.75 4.02 0.65
N MET A 65 2.74 4.88 0.82
CA MET A 65 2.94 6.31 1.04
C MET A 65 2.98 6.69 2.53
N GLU A 66 2.85 5.71 3.42
CA GLU A 66 2.86 5.88 4.87
C GLU A 66 3.48 4.61 5.51
N PRO A 67 4.39 4.72 6.50
CA PRO A 67 5.15 3.58 7.05
C PRO A 67 4.31 2.48 7.71
N VAL A 68 3.36 2.82 8.59
CA VAL A 68 2.49 1.85 9.27
C VAL A 68 1.59 1.13 8.27
N GLU A 69 1.19 1.82 7.21
CA GLU A 69 0.42 1.23 6.13
C GLU A 69 1.23 0.20 5.31
N ALA A 70 2.56 0.38 5.22
CA ALA A 70 3.43 -0.66 4.68
C ALA A 70 3.40 -1.92 5.56
N LEU A 71 3.50 -1.76 6.88
CA LEU A 71 3.42 -2.88 7.83
C LEU A 71 2.09 -3.63 7.75
N ARG A 72 0.98 -2.91 7.64
CA ARG A 72 -0.36 -3.50 7.50
C ARG A 72 -0.53 -4.32 6.22
N SER A 73 0.30 -4.07 5.20
CA SER A 73 0.24 -4.75 3.91
C SER A 73 1.22 -5.93 3.80
N LEU A 74 1.94 -6.27 4.88
CA LEU A 74 2.98 -7.31 4.87
C LEU A 74 2.46 -8.70 4.45
N GLU A 75 1.19 -9.00 4.68
CA GLU A 75 0.57 -10.27 4.24
C GLU A 75 0.66 -10.48 2.72
N LYS A 76 0.72 -9.40 1.93
CA LYS A 76 0.84 -9.46 0.47
C LYS A 76 2.27 -9.66 0.00
N VAL A 77 3.26 -9.40 0.85
CA VAL A 77 4.68 -9.41 0.53
C VAL A 77 5.21 -10.85 0.62
N GLY A 78 5.95 -11.25 -0.40
CA GLY A 78 6.65 -12.52 -0.49
C GLY A 78 8.14 -12.34 -0.78
N PRO A 79 8.90 -13.43 -0.97
CA PRO A 79 10.37 -13.41 -1.03
C PRO A 79 10.94 -12.63 -2.22
N ASN A 80 10.13 -12.38 -3.26
CA ASN A 80 10.56 -11.64 -4.46
C ASN A 80 9.94 -10.23 -4.54
N THR A 81 9.21 -9.81 -3.50
CA THR A 81 8.55 -8.49 -3.51
C THR A 81 9.56 -7.38 -3.35
N SER A 82 9.54 -6.39 -4.24
CA SER A 82 10.22 -5.13 -4.00
C SER A 82 9.33 -4.18 -3.22
N ALA A 83 9.89 -3.38 -2.31
CA ALA A 83 9.13 -2.40 -1.53
C ALA A 83 9.64 -0.97 -1.76
N ILE A 84 8.73 -0.05 -2.02
CA ILE A 84 8.97 1.40 -2.05
C ILE A 84 8.07 2.02 -0.99
N VAL A 85 8.68 2.52 0.08
CA VAL A 85 7.97 3.02 1.25
C VAL A 85 8.41 4.45 1.55
N ASN A 86 7.46 5.37 1.60
CA ASN A 86 7.70 6.70 2.14
C ASN A 86 7.87 6.61 3.66
N SER A 87 9.02 7.04 4.17
CA SER A 87 9.37 6.98 5.60
C SER A 87 8.78 8.12 6.45
N ALA A 88 8.06 9.07 5.84
CA ALA A 88 7.44 10.18 6.56
C ALA A 88 6.11 9.74 7.21
N PRO A 89 6.01 9.74 8.56
CA PRO A 89 4.79 9.33 9.26
C PRO A 89 3.68 10.36 9.13
N ILE A 90 2.43 9.89 9.12
CA ILE A 90 1.24 10.73 9.31
C ILE A 90 0.63 10.34 10.64
N ILE A 91 0.77 11.22 11.65
CA ILE A 91 0.31 10.95 13.00
C ILE A 91 -1.24 10.95 13.03
N PRO A 92 -1.88 9.82 13.36
CA PRO A 92 -3.33 9.75 13.49
C PRO A 92 -3.82 10.57 14.68
N PHE A 93 -5.08 11.03 14.62
CA PHE A 93 -5.65 11.83 15.70
C PHE A 93 -5.65 11.10 17.06
N THR A 94 -5.80 9.77 17.07
CA THR A 94 -5.76 8.94 18.28
C THR A 94 -4.40 9.03 18.98
N VAL A 95 -3.31 9.05 18.21
CA VAL A 95 -1.94 9.21 18.74
C VAL A 95 -1.75 10.63 19.27
N SER A 96 -2.22 11.65 18.54
CA SER A 96 -2.17 13.05 18.99
C SER A 96 -2.96 13.30 20.29
N LEU A 97 -4.02 12.53 20.54
CA LEU A 97 -4.81 12.57 21.78
C LEU A 97 -4.21 11.71 22.90
N GLY A 98 -3.11 10.99 22.66
CA GLY A 98 -2.49 10.07 23.63
C GLY A 98 -3.31 8.79 23.89
N ILE A 99 -4.26 8.46 23.01
CA ILE A 99 -5.10 7.25 23.10
C ILE A 99 -4.34 6.03 22.58
N ASP A 100 -3.40 6.23 21.65
CA ASP A 100 -2.61 5.20 21.01
C ASP A 100 -1.17 5.69 20.77
N THR A 101 -0.28 4.80 20.32
CA THR A 101 1.12 5.10 20.03
C THR A 101 1.46 4.81 18.57
N TYR A 102 2.26 5.68 17.96
CA TYR A 102 2.83 5.41 16.65
C TYR A 102 4.19 4.72 16.82
N PRO A 103 4.46 3.58 16.14
CA PRO A 103 5.73 2.86 16.28
C PRO A 103 6.91 3.66 15.73
N GLU A 104 8.10 3.46 16.30
CA GLU A 104 9.30 4.16 15.84
C GLU A 104 9.64 3.77 14.39
N ILE A 105 10.02 4.75 13.56
CA ILE A 105 10.32 4.51 12.14
C ILE A 105 11.44 3.47 11.96
N SER A 106 12.43 3.45 12.86
CA SER A 106 13.49 2.45 12.85
C SER A 106 12.98 1.03 13.06
N GLN A 107 11.96 0.85 13.92
CA GLN A 107 11.33 -0.45 14.15
C GLN A 107 10.55 -0.90 12.90
N ILE A 108 9.83 0.03 12.27
CA ILE A 108 9.10 -0.24 11.03
C ILE A 108 10.05 -0.68 9.92
N ILE A 109 11.14 0.05 9.70
CA ILE A 109 12.14 -0.29 8.68
C ILE A 109 12.75 -1.66 8.93
N THR A 110 13.05 -1.97 10.20
CA THR A 110 13.62 -3.27 10.59
C THR A 110 12.67 -4.41 10.24
N GLU A 111 11.38 -4.28 10.60
CA GLU A 111 10.38 -5.30 10.30
C GLU A 111 10.18 -5.51 8.78
N LEU A 112 10.20 -4.42 8.01
CA LEU A 112 10.12 -4.48 6.55
C LEU A 112 11.34 -5.16 5.89
N GLN A 113 12.47 -5.27 6.60
CA GLN A 113 13.71 -5.88 6.12
C GLN A 113 13.88 -7.36 6.53
N ILE A 114 13.07 -7.89 7.45
CA ILE A 114 13.25 -9.23 8.05
C ILE A 114 12.52 -10.35 7.27
N GLN A 115 11.93 -10.09 6.10
CA GLN A 115 11.35 -11.15 5.27
C GLN A 115 12.43 -11.94 4.51
N ASP A 116 13.16 -12.80 5.23
CA ASP A 116 14.01 -13.89 4.69
C ASP A 116 13.28 -15.25 4.77
#